data_AF-A0A661AV55-F1
#
_entry.id   AF-A0A661AV55-F1
#
_cell.length_a   1.000
_cell.length_b   1.000
_cell.length_c   1.000
_cell.angle_alpha   90.00
_cell.angle_beta   90.00
_cell.angle_gamma   90.00
#
_symmetry.space_group_name_H-M   'P 1'
#
loop_
_entity.id
_entity.type
_entity.pdbx_description
1 polymer ?
#
loop_
_entity_poly.entity_id
_entity_poly.type
_entity_poly.pdbx_seq_one_letter_code
_entity_poly.pdbx_strand_id
1 'polypeptide(L)'
;MSDTIRNRPLAAVRRDEEEGGKRNLLYNWIQIVVLSIFLALILRAYIFQAYSVPSQSMENTLLIGDYILAEKVTYKFRPPMRGEIVIFKYPLNPDKDFIKRCIAVEGDTVVIRDKVVYVNEVPFPDPPTVKFTDSRLLSGIYSTRDNYGPKVVPRGKIFVLGDNRDNSQD
;
A
#
# COMPACT_ATOMS: atom_id res chain seq x y z
N MET A 1 -61.39 48.78 -15.16
CA MET A 1 -60.60 47.64 -15.67
C MET A 1 -59.62 47.26 -14.58
N SER A 2 -60.15 46.71 -13.49
CA SER A 2 -59.41 46.36 -12.28
C SER A 2 -59.95 45.01 -11.91
N ASP A 3 -59.15 43.96 -12.07
CA ASP A 3 -59.52 42.67 -11.52
C ASP A 3 -58.29 41.88 -11.11
N THR A 4 -58.38 41.41 -9.87
CA THR A 4 -57.69 40.24 -9.33
C THR A 4 -56.22 40.40 -8.93
N ILE A 5 -55.96 41.24 -7.91
CA ILE A 5 -54.83 40.96 -6.99
C ILE A 5 -55.24 39.73 -6.15
N ARG A 6 -54.77 38.57 -6.59
CA ARG A 6 -55.04 37.27 -5.97
C ARG A 6 -54.28 37.21 -4.62
N ASN A 7 -54.99 37.41 -3.52
CA ASN A 7 -54.49 37.18 -2.16
C ASN A 7 -54.24 35.68 -1.96
N ARG A 8 -53.01 35.21 -2.20
CA ARG A 8 -52.60 33.86 -1.79
C ARG A 8 -52.40 33.87 -0.26
N PRO A 9 -52.98 32.92 0.49
CA PRO A 9 -52.78 32.87 1.94
C PRO A 9 -51.30 32.66 2.25
N LEU A 10 -50.72 33.51 3.11
CA LEU A 10 -49.30 33.49 3.52
C LEU A 10 -48.83 32.10 4.00
N ALA A 11 -49.74 31.29 4.55
CA ALA A 11 -49.47 29.92 4.95
C ALA A 11 -49.16 28.97 3.78
N ALA A 12 -49.74 29.18 2.60
CA ALA A 12 -49.48 28.37 1.41
C ALA A 12 -48.11 28.71 0.79
N VAL A 13 -47.77 30.01 0.73
CA VAL A 13 -46.46 30.47 0.24
C VAL A 13 -45.32 29.94 1.12
N ARG A 14 -45.48 30.00 2.46
CA ARG A 14 -44.49 29.43 3.40
C ARG A 14 -44.33 27.91 3.27
N ARG A 15 -45.42 27.19 2.97
CA ARG A 15 -45.39 25.73 2.81
C ARG A 15 -44.69 25.32 1.52
N ASP A 16 -44.94 26.06 0.42
CA ASP A 16 -44.27 25.87 -0.87
C ASP A 16 -42.77 26.20 -0.80
N GLU A 17 -42.37 27.25 -0.06
CA GLU A 17 -40.96 27.61 0.17
C GLU A 17 -40.22 26.59 1.05
N GLU A 18 -40.86 26.09 2.12
CA GLU A 18 -40.28 25.00 2.93
C GLU A 18 -40.14 23.70 2.15
N GLU A 19 -41.13 23.30 1.36
CA GLU A 19 -41.07 22.09 0.53
C GLU A 19 -40.04 22.23 -0.61
N GLY A 20 -39.95 23.39 -1.24
CA GLY A 20 -38.92 23.71 -2.24
C GLY A 20 -37.51 23.70 -1.64
N GLY A 21 -37.34 24.27 -0.45
CA GLY A 21 -36.08 24.23 0.31
C GLY A 21 -35.68 22.82 0.73
N LYS A 22 -36.62 22.01 1.24
CA LYS A 22 -36.38 20.60 1.62
C LYS A 22 -36.08 19.72 0.41
N ARG A 23 -36.76 19.93 -0.72
CA ARG A 23 -36.47 19.24 -1.99
C ARG A 23 -35.07 19.58 -2.50
N ASN A 24 -34.71 20.86 -2.56
CA ASN A 24 -33.37 21.30 -2.98
C ASN A 24 -32.28 20.80 -2.02
N LEU A 25 -32.57 20.78 -0.71
CA LEU A 25 -31.67 20.24 0.31
C LEU A 25 -31.43 18.75 0.09
N LEU A 26 -32.49 17.95 -0.11
CA LEU A 26 -32.37 16.52 -0.37
C LEU A 26 -31.60 16.24 -1.68
N TYR A 27 -31.91 16.97 -2.76
CA TYR A 27 -31.17 16.84 -4.02
C TYR A 27 -29.68 17.17 -3.87
N ASN A 28 -29.35 18.23 -3.13
CA ASN A 28 -27.96 18.60 -2.85
C ASN A 28 -27.24 17.50 -2.04
N TRP A 29 -27.87 16.95 -1.01
CA TRP A 29 -27.29 15.85 -0.23
C TRP A 29 -27.08 14.60 -1.09
N ILE A 30 -28.05 14.23 -1.92
CA ILE A 30 -27.92 13.11 -2.85
C ILE A 30 -26.77 13.35 -3.82
N GLN A 31 -26.67 14.54 -4.41
CA GLN A 31 -25.57 14.89 -5.31
C GLN A 31 -24.20 14.80 -4.62
N ILE A 32 -24.07 15.28 -3.38
CA ILE A 32 -22.84 15.18 -2.60
C ILE A 32 -22.48 13.72 -2.33
N VAL A 33 -23.45 12.88 -1.96
CA VAL A 33 -23.24 11.45 -1.71
C VAL A 33 -22.80 10.74 -3.00
N VAL A 34 -23.50 10.99 -4.10
CA VAL A 34 -23.16 10.41 -5.42
C VAL A 34 -21.76 10.84 -5.85
N LEU A 35 -21.44 12.12 -5.74
CA LEU A 35 -20.11 12.65 -6.06
C LEU A 35 -19.02 12.03 -5.17
N SER A 36 -19.30 11.86 -3.87
CA SER A 36 -18.37 11.26 -2.92
C SER A 36 -18.10 9.78 -3.24
N ILE A 37 -19.14 9.01 -3.57
CA ILE A 37 -19.02 7.62 -4.00
C ILE A 37 -18.23 7.54 -5.30
N PHE A 38 -18.56 8.38 -6.28
CA PHE A 38 -17.85 8.43 -7.55
C PHE A 38 -16.36 8.74 -7.37
N LEU A 39 -16.04 9.75 -6.56
CA LEU A 39 -14.65 10.09 -6.24
C LEU A 39 -13.94 8.94 -5.50
N ALA A 40 -14.60 8.31 -4.52
CA ALA A 40 -14.05 7.16 -3.81
C ALA A 40 -13.74 5.99 -4.74
N LEU A 41 -14.58 5.73 -5.75
CA LEU A 41 -14.34 4.70 -6.76
C LEU A 41 -13.12 5.03 -7.63
N ILE A 42 -12.92 6.29 -8.01
CA ILE A 42 -11.72 6.73 -8.74
C ILE A 42 -10.47 6.55 -7.88
N LEU A 43 -10.51 7.00 -6.62
CA LEU A 43 -9.39 6.85 -5.69
C LEU A 43 -9.04 5.35 -5.49
N ARG A 44 -10.05 4.50 -5.35
CA ARG A 44 -9.88 3.04 -5.23
C ARG A 44 -9.37 2.39 -6.53
N ALA A 45 -9.76 2.89 -7.70
CA ALA A 45 -9.30 2.33 -8.96
C ALA A 45 -7.82 2.67 -9.22
N TYR A 46 -7.41 3.91 -8.95
CA TYR A 46 -6.13 4.44 -9.44
C TYR A 46 -5.07 4.71 -8.37
N ILE A 47 -5.48 5.01 -7.13
CA ILE A 47 -4.55 5.47 -6.09
C ILE A 47 -4.32 4.38 -5.05
N PHE A 48 -5.39 3.83 -4.48
CA PHE A 48 -5.29 2.92 -3.34
C PHE A 48 -5.78 1.52 -3.68
N GLN A 49 -5.12 0.49 -3.17
CA GLN A 49 -5.60 -0.89 -3.21
C GLN A 49 -5.44 -1.57 -1.86
N ALA A 50 -6.50 -2.25 -1.44
CA ALA A 50 -6.46 -3.09 -0.26
C ALA A 50 -5.83 -4.44 -0.61
N TYR A 51 -4.91 -4.91 0.23
CA TYR A 51 -4.32 -6.23 0.18
C TYR A 51 -4.49 -6.92 1.53
N SER A 52 -4.71 -8.23 1.53
CA SER A 52 -4.57 -9.05 2.74
C SER A 52 -3.18 -9.65 2.79
N VAL A 53 -2.63 -9.85 3.99
CA VAL A 53 -1.30 -10.44 4.21
C VAL A 53 -1.45 -11.97 4.35
N PRO A 54 -1.02 -12.78 3.36
CA PRO A 54 -1.30 -14.22 3.34
C PRO A 54 -0.19 -15.08 3.96
N SER A 55 0.95 -14.50 4.33
CA SER A 55 2.16 -15.25 4.70
C SER A 55 2.87 -14.64 5.91
N GLN A 56 3.72 -15.47 6.54
CA GLN A 56 4.55 -15.08 7.69
C GLN A 56 5.87 -14.40 7.31
N SER A 57 6.13 -14.16 6.02
CA SER A 57 7.43 -13.61 5.57
C SER A 57 7.72 -12.21 6.13
N MET A 58 6.69 -11.46 6.50
CA MET A 58 6.79 -10.14 7.14
C MET A 58 6.30 -10.17 8.61
N GLU A 59 6.19 -11.34 9.22
CA GLU A 59 5.67 -11.50 10.59
C GLU A 59 6.52 -10.73 11.62
N ASN A 60 5.86 -10.06 12.58
CA ASN A 60 6.31 -8.96 13.45
C ASN A 60 6.22 -7.55 12.84
N THR A 61 6.17 -7.42 11.52
CA THR A 61 5.87 -6.15 10.83
C THR A 61 4.42 -6.13 10.35
N LEU A 62 3.99 -7.21 9.71
CA LEU A 62 2.65 -7.43 9.18
C LEU A 62 2.21 -8.85 9.60
N LEU A 63 1.09 -8.96 10.30
CA LEU A 63 0.57 -10.24 10.78
C LEU A 63 -0.29 -10.89 9.70
N ILE A 64 -0.38 -12.22 9.75
CA ILE A 64 -1.25 -12.96 8.84
C ILE A 64 -2.69 -12.52 9.08
N GLY A 65 -3.40 -12.23 7.99
CA GLY A 65 -4.80 -11.78 8.04
C GLY A 65 -4.96 -10.27 8.17
N ASP A 66 -3.87 -9.51 8.37
CA ASP A 66 -3.93 -8.05 8.31
C ASP A 66 -4.38 -7.58 6.93
N TYR A 67 -5.18 -6.52 6.91
CA TYR A 67 -5.55 -5.78 5.71
C TYR A 67 -4.74 -4.48 5.66
N ILE A 68 -3.97 -4.31 4.60
CA ILE A 68 -3.17 -3.11 4.36
C ILE A 68 -3.74 -2.34 3.17
N LEU A 69 -3.71 -1.02 3.25
CA LEU A 69 -4.03 -0.13 2.15
C LEU A 69 -2.72 0.36 1.52
N ALA A 70 -2.45 -0.08 0.29
CA ALA A 70 -1.27 0.30 -0.45
C ALA A 70 -1.58 1.42 -1.45
N GLU A 71 -0.70 2.41 -1.53
CA GLU A 71 -0.73 3.41 -2.59
C GLU A 71 0.05 2.91 -3.82
N LYS A 72 -0.39 3.31 -5.02
CA LYS A 72 0.17 2.85 -6.31
C LYS A 72 0.89 3.92 -7.11
N VAL A 73 0.93 5.15 -6.61
CA VAL A 73 1.25 6.35 -7.38
C VAL A 73 2.72 6.70 -7.24
N THR A 74 3.30 6.59 -6.04
CA THR A 74 4.69 7.03 -5.78
C THR A 74 5.69 6.36 -6.72
N TYR A 75 5.54 5.05 -6.94
CA TYR A 75 6.47 4.28 -7.77
C TYR A 75 6.33 4.50 -9.28
N LYS A 76 5.38 5.33 -9.71
CA LYS A 76 5.32 5.85 -11.09
C LYS A 76 6.25 7.03 -11.32
N PHE A 77 6.64 7.73 -10.25
CA PHE A 77 7.44 8.95 -10.33
C PHE A 77 8.87 8.77 -9.80
N ARG A 78 9.07 7.82 -8.89
CA ARG A 78 10.41 7.47 -8.37
C ARG A 78 10.56 5.97 -8.15
N PRO A 79 11.77 5.40 -8.21
CA PRO A 79 11.99 4.04 -7.75
C PRO A 79 11.74 3.90 -6.23
N PRO A 80 11.49 2.66 -5.76
CA PRO A 80 11.49 2.36 -4.32
C PRO A 80 12.80 2.73 -3.66
N MET A 81 12.72 3.11 -2.39
CA MET A 81 13.86 3.45 -1.55
C MET A 81 14.17 2.31 -0.58
N ARG A 82 15.43 2.27 -0.14
CA ARG A 82 15.87 1.34 0.90
C ARG A 82 15.02 1.52 2.16
N GLY A 83 14.62 0.40 2.77
CA GLY A 83 13.77 0.34 3.94
C GLY A 83 12.26 0.35 3.65
N GLU A 84 11.81 0.72 2.45
CA GLU A 84 10.38 0.73 2.12
C GLU A 84 9.81 -0.70 2.03
N ILE A 85 8.54 -0.87 2.43
CA ILE A 85 7.81 -2.12 2.20
C ILE A 85 7.13 -2.00 0.83
N VAL A 86 7.38 -2.97 -0.03
CA VAL A 86 6.91 -3.01 -1.41
C VAL A 86 6.02 -4.21 -1.63
N ILE A 87 5.00 -4.02 -2.48
CA ILE A 87 4.13 -5.09 -2.98
C ILE A 87 4.43 -5.28 -4.46
N PHE A 88 4.73 -6.50 -4.87
CA PHE A 88 5.02 -6.82 -6.27
C PHE A 88 4.47 -8.19 -6.65
N LYS A 89 4.27 -8.39 -7.96
CA LYS A 89 3.87 -9.69 -8.50
C LYS A 89 5.05 -10.65 -8.46
N TYR A 90 4.83 -11.82 -7.89
CA TYR A 90 5.87 -12.85 -7.83
C TYR A 90 6.32 -13.26 -9.25
N PRO A 91 7.60 -13.15 -9.61
CA PRO A 91 8.05 -13.33 -11.00
C PRO A 91 7.75 -14.70 -11.62
N LEU A 92 7.70 -15.77 -10.82
CA LEU A 92 7.40 -17.12 -11.31
C LEU A 92 5.89 -17.43 -11.33
N ASN A 93 5.08 -16.67 -10.59
CA ASN A 93 3.62 -16.79 -10.61
C ASN A 93 2.98 -15.41 -10.31
N PRO A 94 2.65 -14.63 -11.35
CA PRO A 94 2.09 -13.28 -11.19
C PRO A 94 0.71 -13.19 -10.55
N ASP A 95 0.01 -14.31 -10.35
CA ASP A 95 -1.25 -14.34 -9.61
C ASP A 95 -1.03 -14.14 -8.10
N LYS A 96 0.23 -14.24 -7.64
CA LYS A 96 0.61 -14.05 -6.24
C LYS A 96 1.27 -12.68 -6.03
N ASP A 97 0.75 -11.94 -5.07
CA ASP A 97 1.36 -10.73 -4.54
C ASP A 97 2.35 -11.09 -3.42
N PHE A 98 3.57 -10.55 -3.50
CA PHE A 98 4.58 -10.64 -2.47
C PHE A 98 4.73 -9.29 -1.78
N ILE A 99 4.85 -9.31 -0.46
CA ILE A 99 5.09 -8.13 0.37
C ILE A 99 6.45 -8.32 1.03
N LYS A 100 7.39 -7.42 0.75
CA LYS A 100 8.79 -7.53 1.20
C LYS A 100 9.36 -6.15 1.52
N ARG A 101 10.48 -6.11 2.23
CA ARG A 101 11.25 -4.89 2.44
C ARG A 101 12.28 -4.70 1.35
N CYS A 102 12.33 -3.52 0.75
CA CYS A 102 13.38 -3.08 -0.15
C CYS A 102 14.68 -2.89 0.64
N ILE A 103 15.67 -3.71 0.36
CA ILE A 103 16.97 -3.67 1.03
C ILE A 103 17.96 -2.83 0.23
N ALA A 104 17.99 -3.03 -1.08
CA ALA A 104 18.91 -2.35 -1.98
C ALA A 104 18.26 -2.04 -3.32
N VAL A 105 18.75 -0.99 -3.97
CA VAL A 105 18.22 -0.47 -5.24
C VAL A 105 19.26 -0.60 -6.35
N GLU A 106 18.87 -0.30 -7.59
CA GLU A 106 19.77 -0.30 -8.75
C GLU A 106 21.16 0.28 -8.45
N GLY A 107 22.19 -0.47 -8.83
CA GLY A 107 23.59 -0.09 -8.67
C GLY A 107 24.20 -0.45 -7.31
N ASP A 108 23.39 -0.77 -6.30
CA ASP A 108 23.89 -1.19 -5.01
C ASP A 108 24.51 -2.59 -5.04
N THR A 109 25.55 -2.79 -4.25
CA THR A 109 26.12 -4.12 -3.98
C THR A 109 25.56 -4.65 -2.68
N VAL A 110 24.97 -5.85 -2.73
CA VAL A 110 24.43 -6.55 -1.56
C VAL A 110 25.33 -7.72 -1.20
N VAL A 111 25.61 -7.84 0.10
CA VAL A 111 26.26 -9.00 0.71
C VAL A 111 25.48 -9.38 1.96
N ILE A 112 25.26 -10.67 2.19
CA ILE A 112 24.81 -11.19 3.48
C ILE A 112 25.97 -12.03 4.03
N ARG A 113 26.40 -11.75 5.25
CA ARG A 113 27.43 -12.52 5.96
C ARG A 113 26.88 -12.89 7.33
N ASP A 114 26.79 -14.18 7.60
CA ASP A 114 26.28 -14.72 8.86
C ASP A 114 25.01 -14.01 9.35
N LYS A 115 23.99 -13.97 8.48
CA LYS A 115 22.67 -13.32 8.67
C LYS A 115 22.66 -11.79 8.68
N VAL A 116 23.82 -11.12 8.69
CA VAL A 116 23.90 -9.65 8.64
C VAL A 116 23.91 -9.18 7.19
N VAL A 117 23.00 -8.27 6.86
CA VAL A 117 22.88 -7.67 5.52
C VAL A 117 23.78 -6.43 5.43
N TYR A 118 24.55 -6.34 4.35
CA TYR A 118 25.39 -5.21 4.01
C TYR A 118 24.98 -4.66 2.64
N VAL A 119 24.85 -3.35 2.54
CA VAL A 119 24.61 -2.63 1.29
C VAL A 119 25.74 -1.64 1.07
N ASN A 120 26.49 -1.82 -0.02
CA ASN A 120 27.72 -1.07 -0.31
C ASN A 120 28.72 -1.13 0.86
N GLU A 121 28.95 -2.34 1.39
CA GLU A 121 29.81 -2.65 2.56
C GLU A 121 29.36 -2.05 3.91
N VAL A 122 28.25 -1.30 3.95
CA VAL A 122 27.69 -0.74 5.19
C VAL A 122 26.58 -1.67 5.70
N PRO A 123 26.57 -2.03 7.01
CA PRO A 123 25.47 -2.79 7.59
C PRO A 123 24.13 -2.11 7.35
N PHE A 124 23.16 -2.84 6.81
CA PHE A 124 21.82 -2.33 6.61
C PHE A 124 21.11 -2.22 7.97
N PRO A 125 20.49 -1.06 8.30
CA PRO A 125 19.84 -0.85 9.59
C PRO A 125 18.48 -1.54 9.61
N ASP A 126 18.48 -2.84 9.93
CA ASP A 126 17.26 -3.62 10.06
C ASP A 126 16.34 -3.03 11.14
N PRO A 127 15.04 -2.85 10.86
CA PRO A 127 14.09 -2.40 11.89
C PRO A 127 13.94 -3.46 12.98
N PRO A 128 13.51 -3.07 14.19
CA PRO A 128 13.36 -4.00 15.33
C PRO A 128 12.33 -5.12 15.10
N THR A 129 11.53 -5.01 14.04
CA THR A 129 10.56 -6.04 13.64
C THR A 129 11.21 -7.19 12.86
N VAL A 130 12.43 -7.03 12.34
CA VAL A 130 13.17 -8.13 11.69
C VAL A 130 13.49 -9.19 12.72
N LYS A 131 13.29 -10.45 12.34
CA LYS A 131 13.60 -11.60 13.19
C LYS A 131 14.30 -12.72 12.43
N PHE A 132 15.06 -13.47 13.21
CA PHE A 132 15.70 -14.71 12.83
C PHE A 132 15.15 -15.79 13.78
N THR A 133 14.48 -16.79 13.23
CA THR A 133 13.85 -17.88 14.01
C THR A 133 14.78 -19.07 14.17
N ASP A 134 15.86 -19.13 13.38
CA ASP A 134 16.87 -20.18 13.43
C ASP A 134 18.22 -19.60 13.85
N SER A 135 18.71 -19.99 15.02
CA SER A 135 19.99 -19.55 15.56
C SER A 135 21.20 -20.16 14.86
N ARG A 136 21.03 -21.19 14.03
CA ARG A 136 22.13 -21.83 13.31
C ARG A 136 22.62 -20.93 12.19
N LEU A 137 23.93 -20.92 12.00
CA LEU A 137 24.59 -20.34 10.83
C LEU A 137 24.82 -21.42 9.78
N LEU A 138 24.19 -21.27 8.63
CA LEU A 138 24.40 -22.13 7.48
C LEU A 138 25.53 -21.57 6.62
N SER A 139 26.52 -22.42 6.33
CA SER A 139 27.61 -22.06 5.43
C SER A 139 27.07 -21.71 4.04
N GLY A 140 27.64 -20.65 3.44
CA GLY A 140 27.34 -20.22 2.07
C GLY A 140 27.60 -21.28 1.00
N ILE A 141 28.32 -22.35 1.32
CA ILE A 141 28.51 -23.52 0.44
C ILE A 141 27.19 -24.28 0.25
N TYR A 142 26.34 -24.33 1.28
CA TYR A 142 25.13 -25.17 1.29
C TYR A 142 23.85 -24.35 1.16
N SER A 143 23.86 -23.06 1.52
CA SER A 143 22.65 -22.24 1.51
C SER A 143 22.99 -20.77 1.33
N THR A 144 22.17 -20.08 0.53
CA THR A 144 22.23 -18.62 0.40
C THR A 144 21.47 -17.88 1.49
N ARG A 145 20.83 -18.59 2.43
CA ARG A 145 19.97 -18.00 3.47
C ARG A 145 20.74 -17.04 4.38
N ASP A 146 21.87 -17.49 4.91
CA ASP A 146 22.66 -16.74 5.89
C ASP A 146 23.86 -16.04 5.24
N ASN A 147 24.20 -16.42 4.00
CA ASN A 147 25.39 -15.98 3.30
C ASN A 147 25.08 -15.80 1.80
N TYR A 148 25.14 -14.57 1.29
CA TYR A 148 24.78 -14.25 -0.09
C TYR A 148 25.69 -13.16 -0.66
N GLY A 149 25.93 -13.22 -1.98
CA GLY A 149 26.69 -12.20 -2.68
C GLY A 149 28.22 -12.35 -2.60
N PRO A 150 28.98 -11.32 -3.01
CA PRO A 150 28.50 -10.00 -3.45
C PRO A 150 27.71 -10.04 -4.76
N LYS A 151 26.63 -9.26 -4.85
CA LYS A 151 25.84 -9.07 -6.08
C LYS A 151 25.45 -7.61 -6.24
N VAL A 152 25.67 -7.07 -7.44
CA VAL A 152 25.17 -5.74 -7.84
C VAL A 152 23.72 -5.87 -8.29
N VAL A 153 22.85 -5.00 -7.77
CA VAL A 153 21.45 -4.92 -8.19
C VAL A 153 21.38 -4.36 -9.62
N PRO A 154 20.82 -5.10 -10.58
CA PRO A 154 20.74 -4.64 -11.98
C PRO A 154 19.87 -3.39 -12.15
N ARG A 155 20.04 -2.74 -13.29
CA ARG A 155 19.20 -1.61 -13.71
C ARG A 155 17.71 -1.96 -13.73
N GLY A 156 16.89 -1.07 -13.18
CA GLY A 156 15.44 -1.22 -13.06
C GLY A 156 14.99 -2.29 -12.07
N LYS A 157 15.89 -2.81 -11.22
CA LYS A 157 15.56 -3.85 -10.23
C LYS A 157 15.87 -3.35 -8.81
N ILE A 158 15.30 -4.07 -7.85
CA ILE A 158 15.55 -3.91 -6.42
C ILE A 158 15.88 -5.28 -5.84
N PHE A 159 16.59 -5.30 -4.71
CA PHE A 159 16.78 -6.47 -3.89
C PHE A 159 15.90 -6.35 -2.65
N VAL A 160 15.11 -7.37 -2.37
CA VAL A 160 14.12 -7.37 -1.29
C VAL A 160 14.32 -8.57 -0.37
N LEU A 161 13.97 -8.43 0.89
CA LEU A 161 13.94 -9.53 1.86
C LEU A 161 12.66 -9.46 2.69
N GLY A 162 12.20 -10.60 3.20
CA GLY A 162 11.22 -10.64 4.27
C GLY A 162 11.82 -10.19 5.60
N ASP A 163 10.98 -9.66 6.49
CA ASP A 163 11.41 -9.34 7.86
C ASP A 163 11.53 -10.60 8.73
N ASN A 164 10.85 -11.69 8.37
CA ASN A 164 11.05 -13.03 8.95
C ASN A 164 12.10 -13.79 8.15
N ARG A 165 13.37 -13.45 8.35
CA ARG A 165 14.52 -13.77 7.46
C ARG A 165 14.73 -15.26 7.23
N ASP A 166 14.42 -16.10 8.21
CA ASP A 166 14.59 -17.55 8.12
C ASP A 166 13.40 -18.28 7.51
N ASN A 167 12.24 -17.60 7.38
CA ASN A 167 10.99 -18.19 6.89
C ASN A 167 10.39 -17.35 5.75
N SER A 168 11.26 -16.89 4.85
CA SER A 168 10.88 -16.03 3.74
C SER A 168 11.40 -16.59 2.42
N GLN A 169 10.53 -16.60 1.40
CA GLN A 169 10.93 -16.83 0.01
C GLN A 169 11.18 -15.48 -0.65
N ASP A 170 12.44 -15.19 -0.96
CA ASP A 170 12.93 -13.87 -1.38
C ASP A 170 13.57 -13.88 -2.77
#